data_AF-A0A6M5Z096-F1
#
_entry.id   AF-A0A6M5Z096-F1
#
_cell.length_a   1.000
_cell.length_b   1.000
_cell.length_c   1.000
_cell.angle_alpha   90.00
_cell.angle_beta   90.00
_cell.angle_gamma   90.00
#
_symmetry.space_group_name_H-M   'P 1'
#
loop_
_entity.id
_entity.type
_entity.pdbx_description
1 polymer ?
#
loop_
_entity_poly.entity_id
_entity_poly.type
_entity_poly.pdbx_seq_one_letter_code
_entity_poly.pdbx_strand_id
1 'polypeptide(L)'
;MPNVTTPADAEMRWLVCRIDKGMFSDELAVTYPAEGEKQKSVFVSNSAIQGQPGQTGKVRVTLVRRNGTLFAVLPSSNQDIVTVREADLTT
;
A
#
# COMPACT_ATOMS: atom_id res chain seq x y z
N MET A 1 -21.13 -17.30 -23.47
CA MET A 1 -21.03 -16.47 -22.25
C MET A 1 -19.62 -15.94 -22.21
N PRO A 2 -19.36 -14.62 -22.19
CA PRO A 2 -18.01 -14.11 -22.11
C PRO A 2 -17.43 -14.49 -20.75
N ASN A 3 -16.30 -15.18 -20.76
CA ASN A 3 -15.52 -15.54 -19.59
C ASN A 3 -15.02 -14.22 -18.99
N VAL A 4 -15.67 -13.75 -17.93
CA VAL A 4 -15.16 -12.63 -17.14
C VAL A 4 -13.87 -13.16 -16.52
N THR A 5 -12.73 -12.76 -17.09
CA THR A 5 -11.43 -12.90 -16.45
C THR A 5 -11.52 -12.13 -15.14
N THR A 6 -11.88 -12.84 -14.06
CA THR A 6 -11.61 -12.37 -12.70
C THR A 6 -10.14 -11.96 -12.72
N PRO A 7 -9.74 -10.76 -12.25
CA PRO A 7 -8.33 -10.46 -12.10
C PRO A 7 -7.77 -11.43 -11.05
N ALA A 8 -7.31 -12.59 -11.51
CA ALA A 8 -6.92 -13.74 -10.69
C ALA A 8 -5.57 -13.54 -9.99
N ASP A 9 -4.96 -12.35 -10.13
CA ASP A 9 -3.65 -12.01 -9.58
C ASP A 9 -3.67 -10.69 -8.80
N ALA A 10 -4.82 -10.32 -8.24
CA ALA A 10 -4.87 -9.28 -7.21
C ALA A 10 -4.30 -9.86 -5.90
N GLU A 11 -2.98 -10.01 -5.83
CA GLU A 11 -2.29 -10.55 -4.65
C GLU A 11 -2.26 -9.49 -3.55
N MET A 12 -2.89 -9.79 -2.41
CA MET A 12 -2.81 -8.90 -1.25
C MET A 12 -1.51 -9.19 -0.49
N ARG A 13 -0.69 -8.17 -0.28
CA ARG A 13 0.54 -8.26 0.52
C ARG A 13 0.69 -7.08 1.46
N TRP A 14 1.59 -7.26 2.42
CA TRP A 14 2.00 -6.21 3.32
C TRP A 14 3.19 -5.44 2.72
N LEU A 15 2.99 -4.16 2.41
CA LEU A 15 4.03 -3.26 1.96
C LEU A 15 4.64 -2.53 3.16
N VAL A 16 5.96 -2.59 3.30
CA VAL A 16 6.69 -1.85 4.33
C VAL A 16 6.59 -0.35 4.04
N CYS A 17 6.17 0.41 5.04
CA CYS A 17 5.91 1.84 4.90
C CYS A 17 6.16 2.56 6.22
N ARG A 18 6.35 3.87 6.16
CA ARG A 18 6.34 4.71 7.37
C ARG A 18 4.90 5.03 7.75
N ILE A 19 4.56 4.84 9.02
CA ILE A 19 3.25 5.20 9.56
C ILE A 19 3.40 6.50 10.33
N ASP A 20 2.68 7.53 9.91
CA ASP A 20 2.62 8.82 10.58
C ASP A 20 1.20 9.07 11.11
N LYS A 21 1.08 9.95 12.10
CA LYS A 21 -0.21 10.26 12.71
C LYS A 21 -1.11 10.97 11.68
N GLY A 22 -2.30 10.43 11.44
CA GLY A 22 -3.30 11.06 10.60
C GLY A 22 -3.95 12.28 11.25
N MET A 23 -4.72 13.03 10.46
CA MET A 23 -5.47 14.19 10.95
C MET A 23 -6.72 13.78 11.76
N PHE A 24 -7.23 12.56 11.57
CA PHE A 24 -8.42 12.01 12.23
C PHE A 24 -8.06 10.77 13.06
N SER A 25 -8.87 10.46 14.08
CA SER A 25 -8.58 9.36 15.02
C SER A 25 -8.55 7.96 14.37
N ASP A 26 -9.28 7.77 13.27
CA ASP A 26 -9.45 6.47 12.61
C ASP A 26 -8.61 6.32 11.33
N GLU A 27 -7.89 7.38 10.95
CA GLU A 27 -7.05 7.43 9.76
C GLU A 27 -5.59 7.59 10.15
N LEU A 28 -4.71 6.89 9.45
CA LEU A 28 -3.28 7.05 9.60
C LEU A 28 -2.65 7.39 8.25
N ALA A 29 -1.61 8.22 8.29
CA ALA A 29 -0.85 8.55 7.11
C ALA A 29 0.17 7.45 6.86
N VAL A 30 0.16 6.91 5.65
CA VAL A 30 1.11 5.90 5.20
C VAL A 30 1.98 6.52 4.12
N THR A 31 3.28 6.48 4.35
CA THR A 31 4.28 7.04 3.45
C THR A 31 5.13 5.93 2.84
N TYR A 32 5.13 5.83 1.51
CA TYR A 32 5.94 4.89 0.76
C TYR A 32 6.76 5.60 -0.34
N PRO A 33 8.04 5.24 -0.54
CA PRO A 33 8.85 4.37 0.31
C PRO A 33 9.02 4.93 1.73
N ALA A 34 9.31 4.06 2.70
CA ALA A 34 9.49 4.47 4.11
C ALA A 34 10.66 5.46 4.29
N GLU A 35 11.64 5.41 3.38
CA GLU A 35 12.83 6.26 3.33
C GLU A 35 13.11 6.67 1.88
N GLY A 36 13.76 7.83 1.67
CA GLY A 36 14.20 8.32 0.36
C GLY A 36 13.57 9.66 -0.05
N GLU A 37 13.93 10.17 -1.22
CA GLU A 37 13.56 11.53 -1.66
C GLU A 37 12.20 11.64 -2.35
N LYS A 38 11.69 10.56 -2.96
CA LYS A 38 10.39 10.53 -3.65
C LYS A 38 9.38 9.69 -2.88
N GLN A 39 8.85 10.25 -1.81
CA GLN A 39 7.85 9.62 -0.97
C GLN A 39 6.44 10.05 -1.38
N LYS A 40 5.50 9.09 -1.36
CA LYS A 40 4.07 9.35 -1.51
C LYS A 40 3.38 9.00 -0.21
N SER A 41 2.75 10.00 0.40
CA SER A 41 1.95 9.85 1.61
C SER A 41 0.47 9.83 1.26
N VAL A 42 -0.25 8.86 1.79
CA VAL A 42 -1.71 8.74 1.63
C VAL A 42 -2.35 8.44 2.98
N PHE A 43 -3.61 8.82 3.15
CA PHE A 43 -4.38 8.45 4.32
C PHE A 43 -5.10 7.13 4.08
N VAL A 44 -5.02 6.23 5.05
CA VAL A 44 -5.66 4.92 5.03
C VAL A 44 -6.31 4.65 6.38
N SER A 45 -7.32 3.77 6.39
CA SER A 45 -7.95 3.34 7.64
C SER A 45 -6.98 2.54 8.51
N ASN A 46 -7.10 2.69 9.83
CA ASN A 46 -6.29 1.92 10.79
C ASN A 46 -6.39 0.39 10.60
N SER A 47 -7.53 -0.10 10.11
CA SER A 47 -7.74 -1.53 9.82
C SER A 47 -6.84 -2.08 8.69
N ALA A 48 -6.27 -1.21 7.85
CA ALA A 48 -5.46 -1.60 6.70
C ALA A 48 -3.95 -1.58 6.99
N ILE A 49 -3.55 -1.30 8.24
CA ILE A 49 -2.14 -1.15 8.63
C ILE A 49 -1.78 -2.03 9.82
N GLN A 50 -0.51 -2.35 9.90
CA GLN A 50 0.10 -3.05 11.01
C GLN A 50 1.31 -2.25 11.49
N GLY A 51 1.20 -1.65 12.67
CA GLY A 51 2.24 -0.82 13.27
C GLY A 51 1.64 0.30 14.12
N GLN A 52 2.45 1.30 14.45
CA GLN A 52 2.02 2.47 15.23
C GLN A 52 2.56 3.74 14.57
N PRO A 53 1.95 4.92 14.83
CA PRO A 53 2.47 6.18 14.34
C PRO A 53 3.88 6.47 14.86
N GLY A 54 4.74 7.04 14.01
CA GLY A 54 6.12 7.40 14.33
C GLY A 54 7.15 6.28 14.13
N GLN A 55 6.73 5.13 13.61
CA GLN A 55 7.63 4.01 13.29
C GLN A 55 7.38 3.46 11.90
N THR A 56 8.32 2.65 11.41
CA THR A 56 8.12 1.80 10.24
C THR A 56 7.12 0.72 10.58
N GLY A 57 6.08 0.59 9.76
CA GLY A 57 5.08 -0.46 9.84
C GLY A 57 4.79 -1.02 8.46
N LYS A 58 3.59 -1.56 8.31
CA LYS A 58 3.16 -2.18 7.06
C LYS A 58 1.74 -1.74 6.71
N VAL A 59 1.46 -1.60 5.43
CA VAL A 59 0.11 -1.35 4.90
C VAL A 59 -0.29 -2.51 3.99
N ARG A 60 -1.55 -2.92 4.08
CA ARG A 60 -2.11 -3.96 3.23
C ARG A 60 -2.42 -3.36 1.86
N VAL A 61 -1.73 -3.85 0.84
CA VAL A 61 -1.90 -3.36 -0.55
C VAL A 61 -2.36 -4.49 -1.45
N THR A 62 -3.02 -4.10 -2.54
CA THR A 62 -3.27 -5.02 -3.65
C THR A 62 -2.16 -4.85 -4.67
N LEU A 63 -1.49 -5.94 -5.00
CA LEU A 63 -0.45 -5.95 -6.02
C LEU A 63 -1.05 -6.16 -7.40
N VAL A 64 -0.49 -5.42 -8.35
CA VAL A 64 -0.83 -5.52 -9.76
C VAL A 64 0.47 -5.55 -10.54
N ARG A 65 0.73 -6.65 -11.25
CA ARG A 65 1.86 -6.76 -12.15
C ARG A 65 1.43 -6.39 -13.57
N ARG A 66 2.07 -5.38 -14.16
CA ARG A 66 1.81 -4.91 -15.53
C ARG A 66 3.13 -4.70 -16.25
N ASN A 67 3.31 -5.33 -17.40
CA ASN A 67 4.51 -5.21 -18.23
C ASN A 67 5.83 -5.46 -17.46
N GLY A 68 5.84 -6.40 -16.51
CA GLY A 68 7.01 -6.71 -15.69
C GLY A 68 7.27 -5.75 -14.52
N THR A 69 6.55 -4.62 -14.45
CA THR A 69 6.59 -3.69 -13.32
C THR A 69 5.55 -4.07 -12.28
N LEU A 70 5.94 -3.96 -11.00
CA LEU A 70 5.06 -4.23 -9.86
C LEU A 70 4.50 -2.93 -9.31
N PHE A 71 3.18 -2.89 -9.21
CA PHE A 71 2.43 -1.76 -8.67
C PHE A 71 1.67 -2.21 -7.44
N ALA A 72 1.64 -1.36 -6.42
CA ALA A 72 0.78 -1.52 -5.27
C ALA A 72 -0.33 -0.47 -5.32
N VAL A 73 -1.57 -0.94 -5.17
CA VAL A 73 -2.72 -0.09 -4.94
C VAL A 73 -2.85 0.10 -3.43
N LEU A 74 -2.66 1.33 -2.99
CA LEU A 74 -2.80 1.71 -1.59
C LEU A 74 -4.30 1.76 -1.23
N PRO A 75 -4.69 1.33 -0.02
CA PRO A 75 -6.08 1.31 0.44
C PRO A 75 -6.54 2.72 0.88
N SER A 76 -6.25 3.74 0.06
CA SER A 76 -6.75 5.10 0.23
C SER A 76 -8.08 5.28 -0.50
N SER A 77 -8.85 6.30 -0.14
CA SER A 77 -10.12 6.63 -0.82
C SER A 77 -9.95 6.87 -2.34
N ASN A 78 -8.76 7.30 -2.76
CA ASN A 78 -8.40 7.55 -4.16
C ASN A 78 -7.72 6.36 -4.85
N GLN A 79 -7.54 5.23 -4.15
CA GLN A 79 -6.86 4.03 -4.65
C GLN A 79 -5.51 4.36 -5.30
N ASP A 80 -4.69 5.12 -4.58
CA ASP A 80 -3.41 5.60 -5.07
C ASP A 80 -2.50 4.45 -5.49
N ILE A 81 -1.96 4.54 -6.70
CA ILE A 81 -1.03 3.54 -7.22
C ILE A 81 0.40 4.04 -7.01
N VAL A 82 1.25 3.16 -6.49
CA VAL A 82 2.69 3.37 -6.37
C VAL A 82 3.45 2.22 -7.02
N THR A 83 4.58 2.53 -7.65
CA THR A 83 5.52 1.51 -8.12
C THR A 83 6.29 0.99 -6.91
N VAL A 84 6.28 -0.32 -6.69
CA VAL A 84 6.91 -0.95 -5.52
C VAL A 84 8.00 -1.94 -5.94
N ARG A 85 8.89 -2.24 -5.00
CA ARG A 85 9.91 -3.30 -5.16
C ARG A 85 9.50 -4.53 -4.37
N GLU A 86 9.85 -5.71 -4.88
CA GLU A 86 9.59 -6.98 -4.17
C GLU A 86 10.25 -7.04 -2.79
N ALA A 87 11.39 -6.39 -2.60
CA ALA A 87 12.09 -6.30 -1.32
C ALA A 87 11.28 -5.55 -0.24
N ASP A 88 10.36 -4.68 -0.63
CA ASP A 88 9.52 -3.92 0.30
C ASP A 88 8.23 -4.68 0.65
N LEU A 89 7.99 -5.84 0.03
CA LEU A 89 6.81 -6.65 0.21
C LEU A 89 7.07 -7.82 1.16
N THR A 90 6.16 -8.00 2.10
CA THR A 90 6.21 -9.06 3.08
C THR A 90 4.96 -9.92 3.01
N THR A 91 5.11 -11.17 3.43
CA THR A 91 4.02 -12.15 3.57
C THR A 91 3.22 -11.89 4.84
#